data_AF-A0A4Q4SE08-F1
#
_entry.id   AF-A0A4Q4SE08-F1
#
_cell.length_a   1.000
_cell.length_b   1.000
_cell.length_c   1.000
_cell.angle_alpha   90.00
_cell.angle_beta   90.00
_cell.angle_gamma   90.00
#
_symmetry.space_group_name_H-M   'P 1'
#
loop_
_entity.id
_entity.type
_entity.pdbx_description
1 polymer ?
#
loop_
_entity_poly.entity_id
_entity_poly.type
_entity_poly.pdbx_seq_one_letter_code
_entity_poly.pdbx_strand_id
1 'polypeptide(L)'
;MPPSPCALCMVNRALILRPKDHSKLCKTCFISVFETEIHHTITTNSLFQRGEKVAIGASGGKDSTVLASVLKTLNERYDYGLDLILLSIDEGIKGYRDDSLETVKRNAEQYEMELTILGYAELYGWTMDQVVEQVGKKGNCTYCGVFRRQALDRGASRLGVKHVVTGHNADDVAETVLMNLLRGDLPRLSRTTSIITSTPSASSDPASNTNIKRSKPLKYAYEKEIVLYAHHKNLDYFSTECIYSPEAFRGSARALIKNLERVRPSAILDVVRSGEDMAKLVPGSDEGCGGACASSMPVAEEEEGGCGSAQGRSTGGEMASVEAQLRQNEAAVDGNLETEITIKSVNSNGAVPLANGKKAKKGFTPRKTAKQVMGQCKKCGYLSSQEVCKACVLLEGLNKARPKNKIEVGYEVQDVSLNSVRDELEATTIG
;
A
#
# COMPACT_ATOMS: atom_id res chain seq x y z
N MET A 1 43.63 -9.06 -8.10
CA MET A 1 42.90 -10.33 -7.85
C MET A 1 42.12 -10.70 -9.10
N PRO A 2 42.15 -11.97 -9.55
CA PRO A 2 41.28 -12.43 -10.62
C PRO A 2 39.82 -12.23 -10.20
N PRO A 3 38.92 -11.89 -11.15
CA PRO A 3 37.53 -11.67 -10.82
C PRO A 3 36.90 -12.95 -10.25
N SER A 4 36.21 -12.82 -9.12
CA SER A 4 35.56 -13.98 -8.50
C SER A 4 34.53 -14.59 -9.45
N PRO A 5 34.50 -15.92 -9.61
CA PRO A 5 33.48 -16.59 -10.40
C PRO A 5 32.10 -16.44 -9.75
N CYS A 6 31.06 -16.60 -10.57
CA CYS A 6 29.67 -16.64 -10.12
C CYS A 6 29.44 -17.84 -9.21
N ALA A 7 28.79 -17.63 -8.07
CA ALA A 7 28.50 -18.68 -7.09
C ALA A 7 27.57 -19.79 -7.62
N LEU A 8 26.75 -19.50 -8.65
CA LEU A 8 25.81 -20.48 -9.22
C LEU A 8 26.37 -21.23 -10.42
N CYS A 9 26.87 -20.50 -11.43
CA CYS A 9 27.35 -21.16 -12.64
C CYS A 9 28.84 -21.52 -12.60
N MET A 10 29.64 -20.93 -11.70
CA MET A 10 31.10 -21.14 -11.59
C MET A 10 31.95 -20.87 -12.85
N VAL A 11 31.32 -20.60 -14.01
CA VAL A 11 31.96 -20.32 -15.30
C VAL A 11 32.10 -18.82 -15.53
N ASN A 12 31.02 -18.06 -15.33
CA ASN A 12 30.99 -16.64 -15.64
C ASN A 12 31.56 -15.79 -14.50
N ARG A 13 32.13 -14.64 -14.84
CA ARG A 13 32.53 -13.61 -13.87
C ARG A 13 31.33 -13.11 -13.07
N ALA A 14 31.47 -13.03 -11.75
CA ALA A 14 30.49 -12.34 -10.92
C ALA A 14 30.56 -10.82 -11.16
N LEU A 15 29.39 -10.23 -11.41
CA LEU A 15 29.23 -8.78 -11.63
C LEU A 15 28.35 -8.14 -10.55
N ILE A 16 27.55 -8.94 -9.86
CA ILE A 16 26.52 -8.47 -8.93
C ILE A 16 26.82 -9.08 -7.57
N LEU A 17 26.77 -8.24 -6.53
CA LEU A 17 26.70 -8.69 -5.15
C LEU A 17 25.24 -8.59 -4.72
N ARG A 18 24.61 -9.72 -4.45
CA ARG A 18 23.20 -9.78 -4.13
C ARG A 18 22.92 -9.13 -2.76
N PRO A 19 21.99 -8.17 -2.65
CA PRO A 19 21.72 -7.47 -1.38
C PRO A 19 21.27 -8.38 -0.24
N LYS A 20 20.49 -9.43 -0.53
CA LYS A 20 19.88 -10.29 0.48
C LYS A 20 20.85 -11.20 1.24
N ASP A 21 21.79 -11.82 0.51
CA ASP A 21 22.67 -12.90 1.01
C ASP A 21 24.16 -12.66 0.70
N HIS A 22 24.50 -11.54 0.05
CA HIS A 22 25.84 -11.21 -0.41
C HIS A 22 26.46 -12.28 -1.34
N SER A 23 25.62 -13.08 -2.01
CA SER A 23 26.07 -14.01 -3.04
C SER A 23 26.58 -13.24 -4.27
N LYS A 24 27.69 -13.72 -4.84
CA LYS A 24 28.33 -13.13 -6.02
C LYS A 24 27.78 -13.80 -7.28
N LEU A 25 26.98 -13.08 -8.06
CA LEU A 25 26.27 -13.63 -9.22
C LEU A 25 26.70 -12.95 -10.53
N CYS A 26 26.63 -13.68 -11.64
CA CYS A 26 26.67 -13.09 -12.98
C CYS A 26 25.29 -12.56 -13.39
N LYS A 27 25.24 -11.75 -14.46
CA LYS A 27 24.01 -11.12 -14.97
C LYS A 27 22.90 -12.14 -15.24
N THR A 28 23.20 -13.22 -15.97
CA THR A 28 22.21 -14.22 -16.39
C THR A 28 21.67 -15.03 -15.22
N CYS A 29 22.56 -15.47 -14.32
CA CYS A 29 22.16 -16.18 -13.09
C CYS A 29 21.29 -15.28 -12.20
N PHE A 30 21.63 -14.00 -12.03
CA PHE A 30 20.82 -13.08 -11.23
C PHE A 30 19.40 -12.93 -11.79
N ILE A 31 19.25 -12.68 -13.10
CA ILE A 31 17.93 -12.56 -13.75
C ILE A 31 17.11 -13.83 -13.55
N SER A 32 17.71 -15.00 -13.78
CA SER A 32 17.04 -16.29 -13.61
C SER A 32 16.60 -16.52 -12.16
N VAL A 33 17.45 -16.23 -11.18
CA VAL A 33 17.12 -16.40 -9.75
C VAL A 33 16.01 -15.45 -9.33
N PHE A 34 16.12 -14.18 -9.73
CA PHE A 34 15.12 -13.16 -9.41
C PHE A 34 13.72 -13.53 -9.96
N GLU A 35 13.65 -13.93 -11.23
CA GLU A 35 12.38 -14.39 -11.84
C GLU A 35 11.86 -15.68 -11.18
N THR A 36 12.76 -16.61 -10.80
CA THR A 36 12.37 -17.88 -10.15
C THR A 36 11.85 -17.67 -8.74
N GLU A 37 12.39 -16.73 -7.97
CA GLU A 37 11.89 -16.40 -6.63
C GLU A 37 10.50 -15.76 -6.68
N ILE A 38 10.25 -14.92 -7.69
CA ILE A 38 8.92 -14.34 -7.93
C ILE A 38 7.94 -15.43 -8.35
N HIS A 39 8.34 -16.33 -9.25
CA HIS A 39 7.57 -17.52 -9.62
C HIS A 39 7.22 -18.39 -8.40
N HIS A 40 8.19 -18.64 -7.52
CA HIS A 40 7.97 -19.37 -6.28
C HIS A 40 6.97 -18.65 -5.36
N THR A 41 7.07 -17.33 -5.24
CA THR A 41 6.13 -16.52 -4.47
C THR A 41 4.70 -16.61 -5.04
N ILE A 42 4.57 -16.58 -6.36
CA ILE A 42 3.29 -16.70 -7.07
C ILE A 42 2.64 -18.08 -6.85
N THR A 43 3.43 -19.14 -7.01
CA THR A 43 2.95 -20.53 -6.95
C THR A 43 2.65 -20.97 -5.52
N THR A 44 3.56 -20.70 -4.56
CA THR A 44 3.36 -21.05 -3.14
C THR A 44 2.11 -20.40 -2.55
N ASN A 45 1.77 -19.19 -2.98
CA ASN A 45 0.58 -18.48 -2.51
C ASN A 45 -0.63 -18.62 -3.44
N SER A 46 -0.53 -19.42 -4.51
CA SER A 46 -1.59 -19.60 -5.52
C SER A 46 -2.21 -18.27 -5.95
N LEU A 47 -1.35 -17.32 -6.36
CA LEU A 47 -1.80 -15.96 -6.62
C LEU A 47 -2.75 -15.85 -7.81
N PHE A 48 -2.59 -16.68 -8.85
CA PHE A 48 -3.35 -16.60 -10.09
C PHE A 48 -4.02 -17.92 -10.43
N GLN A 49 -5.11 -17.84 -11.20
CA GLN A 49 -5.73 -18.98 -11.86
C GLN A 49 -5.53 -18.89 -13.39
N ARG A 50 -5.46 -20.05 -14.06
CA ARG A 50 -5.28 -20.09 -15.52
C ARG A 50 -6.49 -19.48 -16.22
N GLY A 51 -6.26 -18.60 -17.20
CA GLY A 51 -7.32 -17.89 -17.93
C GLY A 51 -7.89 -16.67 -17.20
N GLU A 52 -7.29 -16.27 -16.07
CA GLU A 52 -7.71 -15.09 -15.32
C GLU A 52 -7.25 -13.79 -16.00
N LYS A 53 -8.12 -12.78 -16.00
CA LYS A 53 -7.78 -11.41 -16.39
C LYS A 53 -7.18 -10.68 -15.20
N VAL A 54 -5.99 -10.10 -15.38
CA VAL A 54 -5.20 -9.49 -14.32
C VAL A 54 -4.79 -8.08 -14.71
N ALA A 55 -5.17 -7.10 -13.88
CA ALA A 55 -4.81 -5.70 -14.07
C ALA A 55 -3.54 -5.37 -13.27
N ILE A 56 -2.51 -4.90 -13.94
CA ILE A 56 -1.26 -4.47 -13.34
C ILE A 56 -1.33 -2.96 -13.11
N GLY A 57 -1.20 -2.54 -11.85
CA GLY A 57 -1.12 -1.13 -11.49
C GLY A 57 0.17 -0.48 -12.02
N ALA A 58 0.06 0.31 -13.09
CA ALA A 58 1.17 0.93 -13.77
C ALA A 58 1.35 2.39 -13.31
N SER A 59 2.36 2.65 -12.48
CA SER A 59 2.73 4.01 -12.09
C SER A 59 3.80 4.61 -12.99
N GLY A 60 4.42 3.83 -13.89
CA GLY A 60 5.57 4.27 -14.69
C GLY A 60 6.90 4.28 -13.93
N GLY A 61 6.86 3.99 -12.63
CA GLY A 61 8.05 3.81 -11.81
C GLY A 61 8.66 2.41 -11.93
N LYS A 62 9.92 2.30 -11.48
CA LYS A 62 10.73 1.08 -11.54
C LYS A 62 9.99 -0.19 -11.10
N ASP A 63 9.29 -0.15 -9.96
CA ASP A 63 8.70 -1.35 -9.37
C ASP A 63 7.52 -1.88 -10.22
N SER A 64 6.69 -0.97 -10.75
CA SER A 64 5.58 -1.34 -11.63
C SER A 64 6.04 -1.82 -13.01
N THR A 65 7.10 -1.21 -13.57
CA THR A 65 7.67 -1.63 -14.86
C THR A 65 8.34 -3.00 -14.75
N VAL A 66 9.11 -3.24 -13.68
CA VAL A 66 9.71 -4.56 -13.42
C VAL A 66 8.62 -5.61 -13.20
N LEU A 67 7.58 -5.29 -12.45
CA LEU A 67 6.44 -6.20 -12.26
C LEU A 67 5.80 -6.60 -13.60
N ALA A 68 5.52 -5.65 -14.48
CA ALA A 68 4.94 -5.91 -15.80
C ALA A 68 5.87 -6.80 -16.66
N SER A 69 7.16 -6.46 -16.71
CA SER A 69 8.17 -7.22 -17.47
C SER A 69 8.34 -8.66 -16.95
N VAL A 70 8.40 -8.83 -15.64
CA VAL A 70 8.52 -10.15 -15.00
C VAL A 70 7.25 -10.97 -15.23
N LEU A 71 6.06 -10.41 -15.02
CA LEU A 71 4.81 -11.15 -15.24
C LEU A 71 4.65 -11.58 -16.69
N LYS A 72 5.01 -10.73 -17.67
CA LYS A 72 5.04 -11.14 -19.08
C LYS A 72 5.97 -12.32 -19.31
N THR A 73 7.22 -12.19 -18.86
CA THR A 73 8.25 -13.23 -19.00
C THR A 73 7.84 -14.55 -18.34
N LEU A 74 7.20 -14.49 -17.17
CA LEU A 74 6.74 -15.68 -16.45
C LEU A 74 5.49 -16.30 -17.10
N ASN A 75 4.57 -15.47 -17.62
CA ASN A 75 3.38 -15.94 -18.34
C ASN A 75 3.78 -16.76 -19.58
N GLU A 76 4.77 -16.26 -20.35
CA GLU A 76 5.31 -16.96 -21.53
C GLU A 76 6.13 -18.20 -21.16
N ARG A 77 6.98 -18.12 -20.12
CA ARG A 77 7.88 -19.22 -19.72
C ARG A 77 7.14 -20.39 -19.08
N TYR A 78 6.14 -20.11 -18.25
CA TYR A 78 5.46 -21.13 -17.43
C TYR A 78 4.01 -21.39 -17.89
N ASP A 79 3.57 -20.77 -18.99
CA ASP A 79 2.22 -20.92 -19.56
C ASP A 79 1.10 -20.72 -18.51
N TYR A 80 1.14 -19.58 -17.82
CA TYR A 80 0.08 -19.25 -16.85
C TYR A 80 -1.26 -18.98 -17.54
N GLY A 81 -1.26 -18.62 -18.84
CA GLY A 81 -2.47 -18.31 -19.60
C GLY A 81 -3.21 -17.09 -19.05
N LEU A 82 -2.49 -16.09 -18.54
CA LEU A 82 -3.06 -14.85 -18.01
C LEU A 82 -3.28 -13.83 -19.11
N ASP A 83 -4.40 -13.11 -19.01
CA ASP A 83 -4.68 -11.91 -19.81
C ASP A 83 -4.24 -10.68 -19.01
N LEU A 84 -3.12 -10.07 -19.42
CA LEU A 84 -2.44 -9.01 -18.69
C LEU A 84 -2.81 -7.64 -19.26
N ILE A 85 -3.40 -6.79 -18.41
CA ILE A 85 -3.83 -5.43 -18.77
C ILE A 85 -3.11 -4.43 -17.86
N LEU A 86 -2.66 -3.30 -18.41
CA LEU A 86 -2.08 -2.20 -17.65
C LEU A 86 -3.17 -1.21 -17.23
N LEU A 87 -3.22 -0.91 -15.94
CA LEU A 87 -4.12 0.10 -15.36
C LEU A 87 -3.30 1.22 -14.72
N SER A 88 -3.36 2.40 -15.31
CA SER A 88 -2.67 3.60 -14.81
C SER A 88 -3.66 4.62 -14.28
N ILE A 89 -3.33 5.27 -13.17
CA ILE A 89 -4.14 6.32 -12.57
C ILE A 89 -3.45 7.66 -12.76
N ASP A 90 -4.11 8.62 -13.39
CA ASP A 90 -3.62 9.99 -13.51
C ASP A 90 -4.13 10.85 -12.35
N GLU A 91 -3.22 11.16 -11.43
CA GLU A 91 -3.52 12.02 -10.30
C GLU A 91 -3.68 13.51 -10.68
N GLY A 92 -3.24 13.92 -11.87
CA GLY A 92 -3.25 15.31 -12.31
C GLY A 92 -2.21 16.18 -11.58
N ILE A 93 -0.98 15.67 -11.43
CA ILE A 93 0.16 16.41 -10.87
C ILE A 93 1.03 16.91 -12.02
N LYS A 94 1.01 18.22 -12.27
CA LYS A 94 1.73 18.84 -13.39
C LYS A 94 3.24 18.67 -13.28
N GLY A 95 3.90 18.35 -14.41
CA GLY A 95 5.35 18.23 -14.48
C GLY A 95 5.94 17.01 -13.76
N TYR A 96 5.08 16.11 -13.28
CA TYR A 96 5.47 14.81 -12.72
C TYR A 96 4.76 13.68 -13.46
N ARG A 97 3.43 13.79 -13.57
CA ARG A 97 2.62 12.70 -14.12
C ARG A 97 2.66 12.63 -15.64
N ASP A 98 2.89 13.77 -16.31
CA ASP A 98 2.99 13.86 -17.77
C ASP A 98 4.08 12.93 -18.32
N ASP A 99 5.33 13.08 -17.85
CA ASP A 99 6.49 12.27 -18.23
C ASP A 99 6.32 10.79 -17.84
N SER A 100 5.69 10.57 -16.69
CA SER A 100 5.43 9.25 -16.15
C SER A 100 4.42 8.48 -17.01
N LEU A 101 3.36 9.14 -17.48
CA LEU A 101 2.36 8.53 -18.36
C LEU A 101 2.91 8.24 -19.75
N GLU A 102 3.80 9.08 -20.28
CA GLU A 102 4.50 8.79 -21.54
C GLU A 102 5.33 7.49 -21.42
N THR A 103 6.01 7.32 -20.30
CA THR A 103 6.75 6.07 -20.01
C THR A 103 5.82 4.87 -19.89
N VAL A 104 4.64 5.01 -19.31
CA VAL A 104 3.64 3.93 -19.26
C VAL A 104 3.12 3.57 -20.66
N LYS A 105 2.88 4.55 -21.53
CA LYS A 105 2.46 4.33 -22.93
C LYS A 105 3.53 3.55 -23.71
N ARG A 106 4.80 3.97 -23.59
CA ARG A 106 5.94 3.25 -24.21
C ARG A 106 6.07 1.81 -23.70
N ASN A 107 5.85 1.60 -22.41
CA ASN A 107 5.82 0.25 -21.82
C ASN A 107 4.65 -0.59 -22.36
N ALA A 108 3.46 0.00 -22.55
CA ALA A 108 2.32 -0.70 -23.13
C ALA A 108 2.59 -1.20 -24.55
N GLU A 109 3.23 -0.36 -25.38
CA GLU A 109 3.66 -0.72 -26.73
C GLU A 109 4.75 -1.80 -26.71
N GLN A 110 5.81 -1.61 -25.89
CA GLN A 110 6.92 -2.55 -25.78
C GLN A 110 6.48 -3.94 -25.31
N TYR A 111 5.51 -4.01 -24.39
CA TYR A 111 5.02 -5.27 -23.85
C TYR A 111 3.76 -5.79 -24.54
N GLU A 112 3.23 -5.07 -25.55
CA GLU A 112 2.00 -5.44 -26.25
C GLU A 112 0.84 -5.73 -25.28
N MET A 113 0.66 -4.85 -24.28
CA MET A 113 -0.40 -4.95 -23.28
C MET A 113 -1.39 -3.80 -23.45
N GLU A 114 -2.68 -4.11 -23.30
CA GLU A 114 -3.72 -3.08 -23.30
C GLU A 114 -3.52 -2.10 -22.13
N LEU A 115 -3.59 -0.80 -22.38
CA LEU A 115 -3.42 0.24 -21.38
C LEU A 115 -4.71 1.04 -21.19
N THR A 116 -5.20 1.07 -19.96
CA THR A 116 -6.28 1.94 -19.53
C THR A 116 -5.77 3.00 -18.55
N ILE A 117 -6.10 4.26 -18.83
CA ILE A 117 -5.74 5.40 -17.98
C ILE A 117 -7.02 6.00 -17.39
N LEU A 118 -7.06 6.22 -16.07
CA LEU A 118 -8.17 6.89 -15.39
C LEU A 118 -7.69 8.08 -14.60
N GLY A 119 -8.32 9.24 -14.81
CA GLY A 119 -7.95 10.49 -14.14
C GLY A 119 -8.75 10.76 -12.87
N TYR A 120 -8.14 11.42 -11.88
CA TYR A 120 -8.86 11.95 -10.72
C TYR A 120 -9.90 13.00 -11.11
N ALA A 121 -9.60 13.80 -12.14
CA ALA A 121 -10.56 14.77 -12.66
C ALA A 121 -11.86 14.12 -13.14
N GLU A 122 -11.76 12.99 -13.86
CA GLU A 122 -12.93 12.20 -14.32
C GLU A 122 -13.65 11.52 -13.14
N LEU A 123 -12.90 10.91 -12.22
CA LEU A 123 -13.49 10.09 -11.15
C LEU A 123 -14.08 10.90 -9.98
N TYR A 124 -13.54 12.08 -9.72
CA TYR A 124 -13.79 12.85 -8.51
C TYR A 124 -14.08 14.32 -8.77
N GLY A 125 -13.84 14.83 -9.98
CA GLY A 125 -13.97 16.27 -10.29
C GLY A 125 -12.86 17.14 -9.69
N TRP A 126 -11.76 16.53 -9.25
CA TRP A 126 -10.62 17.16 -8.60
C TRP A 126 -9.31 16.56 -9.11
N THR A 127 -8.29 17.39 -9.33
CA THR A 127 -6.90 16.94 -9.52
C THR A 127 -6.13 17.03 -8.22
N MET A 128 -5.00 16.33 -8.10
CA MET A 128 -4.17 16.44 -6.91
C MET A 128 -3.60 17.84 -6.70
N ASP A 129 -3.26 18.57 -7.77
CA ASP A 129 -2.79 19.95 -7.64
C ASP A 129 -3.86 20.84 -6.98
N GLN A 130 -5.13 20.70 -7.38
CA GLN A 130 -6.25 21.42 -6.77
C GLN A 130 -6.50 21.00 -5.31
N VAL A 131 -6.32 19.72 -4.99
CA VAL A 131 -6.43 19.22 -3.60
C VAL A 131 -5.35 19.85 -2.73
N VAL A 132 -4.11 19.93 -3.22
CA VAL A 132 -3.00 20.54 -2.49
C VAL A 132 -3.17 22.05 -2.34
N GLU A 133 -3.69 22.74 -3.35
CA GLU A 133 -4.02 24.17 -3.27
C GLU A 133 -5.02 24.45 -2.13
N GLN A 134 -5.98 23.55 -1.92
CA GLN A 134 -7.04 23.73 -0.93
C GLN A 134 -6.68 23.25 0.49
N VAL A 135 -6.02 22.09 0.61
CA VAL A 135 -5.70 21.46 1.90
C VAL A 135 -4.31 21.85 2.40
N GLY A 136 -3.44 22.31 1.51
CA GLY A 136 -2.02 22.52 1.75
C GLY A 136 -1.19 21.24 1.58
N LYS A 137 0.13 21.37 1.81
CA LYS A 137 1.10 20.28 1.61
C LYS A 137 1.06 19.20 2.69
N LYS A 138 0.58 19.54 3.90
CA LYS A 138 0.46 18.57 5.00
C LYS A 138 -0.81 17.75 4.85
N GLY A 139 -0.67 16.43 4.74
CA GLY A 139 -1.79 15.49 4.68
C GLY A 139 -2.38 15.25 3.28
N ASN A 140 -1.84 15.86 2.23
CA ASN A 140 -2.25 15.62 0.84
C ASN A 140 -2.06 14.16 0.38
N CYS A 141 -1.00 13.49 0.85
CA CYS A 141 -0.71 12.10 0.55
C CYS A 141 -1.80 11.15 1.07
N THR A 142 -2.54 11.56 2.10
CA THR A 142 -3.71 10.84 2.61
C THR A 142 -4.85 10.84 1.59
N TYR A 143 -5.16 12.01 1.02
CA TYR A 143 -6.16 12.14 -0.03
C TYR A 143 -5.75 11.33 -1.26
N CYS A 144 -4.49 11.50 -1.68
CA CYS A 144 -3.96 10.77 -2.84
C CYS A 144 -4.03 9.25 -2.63
N GLY A 145 -3.62 8.72 -1.48
CA GLY A 145 -3.66 7.28 -1.21
C GLY A 145 -5.08 6.70 -1.20
N VAL A 146 -6.03 7.40 -0.56
CA VAL A 146 -7.44 6.98 -0.51
C VAL A 146 -8.08 7.00 -1.90
N PHE A 147 -7.86 8.07 -2.67
CA PHE A 147 -8.37 8.19 -4.03
C PHE A 147 -7.72 7.17 -4.97
N ARG A 148 -6.40 6.97 -4.90
CA ARG A 148 -5.68 5.99 -5.75
C ARG A 148 -6.22 4.59 -5.55
N ARG A 149 -6.46 4.20 -4.28
CA ARG A 149 -7.05 2.90 -3.96
C ARG A 149 -8.41 2.73 -4.61
N GLN A 150 -9.32 3.69 -4.43
CA GLN A 150 -10.66 3.60 -5.02
C GLN A 150 -10.63 3.68 -6.55
N ALA A 151 -9.73 4.47 -7.12
CA ALA A 151 -9.56 4.61 -8.57
C ALA A 151 -9.11 3.28 -9.20
N LEU A 152 -8.17 2.57 -8.57
CA LEU A 152 -7.76 1.23 -9.02
C LEU A 152 -8.92 0.23 -8.96
N ASP A 153 -9.74 0.25 -7.91
CA ASP A 153 -10.87 -0.67 -7.81
C ASP A 153 -11.96 -0.34 -8.84
N ARG A 154 -12.29 0.95 -9.02
CA ARG A 154 -13.22 1.39 -10.06
C ARG A 154 -12.70 1.05 -11.46
N GLY A 155 -11.40 1.20 -11.70
CA GLY A 155 -10.79 0.87 -12.98
C GLY A 155 -10.78 -0.62 -13.28
N ALA A 156 -10.44 -1.45 -12.28
CA ALA A 156 -10.54 -2.90 -12.43
C ALA A 156 -11.98 -3.33 -12.72
N SER A 157 -12.96 -2.73 -12.04
CA SER A 157 -14.38 -3.03 -12.31
C SER A 157 -14.82 -2.61 -13.71
N ARG A 158 -14.39 -1.44 -14.20
CA ARG A 158 -14.66 -0.96 -15.57
C ARG A 158 -14.08 -1.90 -16.64
N LEU A 159 -12.96 -2.55 -16.34
CA LEU A 159 -12.32 -3.54 -17.21
C LEU A 159 -12.86 -4.96 -17.02
N GLY A 160 -13.79 -5.18 -16.08
CA GLY A 160 -14.28 -6.52 -15.74
C GLY A 160 -13.21 -7.42 -15.10
N VAL A 161 -12.17 -6.83 -14.52
CA VAL A 161 -11.04 -7.53 -13.89
C VAL A 161 -11.32 -7.75 -12.41
N LYS A 162 -11.10 -8.99 -11.94
CA LYS A 162 -11.27 -9.37 -10.53
C LYS A 162 -9.97 -9.39 -9.73
N HIS A 163 -8.82 -9.22 -10.38
CA HIS A 163 -7.52 -9.29 -9.74
C HIS A 163 -6.60 -8.14 -10.19
N VAL A 164 -6.24 -7.27 -9.25
CA VAL A 164 -5.25 -6.21 -9.41
C VAL A 164 -3.92 -6.59 -8.79
N VAL A 165 -2.82 -6.32 -9.47
CA VAL A 165 -1.46 -6.57 -8.99
C VAL A 165 -0.72 -5.27 -8.83
N THR A 166 0.01 -5.12 -7.73
CA THR A 166 0.77 -3.91 -7.44
C THR A 166 2.24 -4.21 -7.18
N GLY A 167 3.12 -3.28 -7.57
CA GLY A 167 4.57 -3.43 -7.45
C GLY A 167 5.14 -3.19 -6.05
N HIS A 168 4.38 -3.42 -4.98
CA HIS A 168 4.91 -3.22 -3.61
C HIS A 168 6.03 -4.22 -3.34
N ASN A 169 7.22 -3.71 -3.01
CA ASN A 169 8.42 -4.49 -2.75
C ASN A 169 8.59 -4.80 -1.25
N ALA A 170 9.64 -5.53 -0.88
CA ALA A 170 9.92 -5.90 0.50
C ALA A 170 10.18 -4.68 1.40
N ASP A 171 10.87 -3.66 0.88
CA ASP A 171 11.14 -2.41 1.57
C ASP A 171 9.83 -1.67 1.89
N ASP A 172 8.90 -1.53 0.93
CA ASP A 172 7.59 -0.89 1.13
C ASP A 172 6.77 -1.58 2.23
N VAL A 173 6.81 -2.92 2.25
CA VAL A 173 6.10 -3.71 3.26
C VAL A 173 6.76 -3.55 4.63
N ALA A 174 8.10 -3.58 4.69
CA ALA A 174 8.85 -3.36 5.93
C ALA A 174 8.63 -1.95 6.50
N GLU A 175 8.65 -0.92 5.65
CA GLU A 175 8.32 0.47 6.01
C GLU A 175 6.92 0.53 6.63
N THR A 176 5.94 -0.12 6.01
CA THR A 176 4.55 -0.09 6.49
C THR A 176 4.39 -0.87 7.80
N VAL A 177 5.05 -2.02 7.96
CA VAL A 177 5.09 -2.78 9.21
C VAL A 177 5.64 -1.92 10.35
N LEU A 178 6.78 -1.27 10.13
CA LEU A 178 7.42 -0.40 11.10
C LEU A 178 6.52 0.81 11.45
N MET A 179 5.94 1.47 10.45
CA MET A 179 5.04 2.59 10.66
C MET A 179 3.81 2.21 11.49
N ASN A 180 3.21 1.04 11.25
CA ASN A 180 2.05 0.57 12.01
C ASN A 180 2.43 0.17 13.44
N LEU A 181 3.59 -0.46 13.62
CA LEU A 181 4.13 -0.79 14.94
C LEU A 181 4.36 0.47 15.79
N LEU A 182 5.00 1.50 15.23
CA LEU A 182 5.27 2.77 15.91
C LEU A 182 3.99 3.54 16.27
N ARG A 183 2.92 3.35 15.51
CA ARG A 183 1.59 3.93 15.82
C ARG A 183 0.79 3.12 16.84
N GLY A 184 1.23 1.90 17.18
CA GLY A 184 0.47 0.99 18.03
C GLY A 184 -0.77 0.40 17.36
N ASP A 185 -0.82 0.40 16.03
CA ASP A 185 -1.98 -0.07 15.26
C ASP A 185 -1.79 -1.52 14.79
N LEU A 186 -1.94 -2.44 15.74
CA LEU A 186 -1.79 -3.87 15.50
C LEU A 186 -2.87 -4.47 14.57
N PRO A 187 -4.16 -4.08 14.62
CA PRO A 187 -5.17 -4.58 13.68
C PRO A 187 -4.88 -4.24 12.21
N ARG A 188 -4.17 -3.14 11.91
CA ARG A 188 -3.74 -2.83 10.54
C ARG A 188 -2.55 -3.67 10.07
N LEU A 189 -1.77 -4.22 11.00
CA LEU A 189 -0.60 -5.02 10.67
C LEU A 189 -0.99 -6.30 9.92
N SER A 190 -2.04 -7.01 10.35
CA SER A 190 -2.47 -8.28 9.75
C SER A 190 -2.84 -8.18 8.28
N ARG A 191 -3.48 -7.08 7.89
CA ARG A 191 -3.89 -6.83 6.51
C ARG A 191 -2.73 -6.34 5.64
N THR A 192 -1.79 -5.60 6.22
CA THR A 192 -0.64 -5.06 5.48
C THR A 192 0.33 -6.16 5.02
N THR A 193 0.55 -7.14 5.89
CA THR A 193 1.49 -8.25 5.67
C THR A 193 0.89 -9.36 4.81
N SER A 194 -0.43 -9.38 4.62
CA SER A 194 -1.09 -10.32 3.72
C SER A 194 -0.66 -10.09 2.27
N ILE A 195 -0.22 -11.15 1.60
CA ILE A 195 0.22 -11.10 0.19
C ILE A 195 -0.96 -10.92 -0.77
N ILE A 196 -2.08 -11.56 -0.44
CA ILE A 196 -3.37 -11.36 -1.07
C ILE A 196 -4.22 -10.57 -0.09
N THR A 197 -4.79 -9.48 -0.57
CA THR A 197 -5.82 -8.73 0.14
C THR A 197 -7.03 -8.67 -0.77
N SER A 198 -8.18 -9.16 -0.31
CA SER A 198 -9.45 -8.98 -1.01
C SER A 198 -10.21 -7.84 -0.37
N THR A 199 -10.79 -6.96 -1.17
CA THR A 199 -11.85 -6.06 -0.71
C THR A 199 -13.12 -6.93 -0.62
N PRO A 200 -13.70 -7.19 0.57
CA PRO A 200 -14.85 -8.10 0.68
C PRO A 200 -16.12 -7.45 0.11
N SER A 201 -16.90 -8.18 -0.69
CA SER A 201 -18.19 -7.65 -1.16
C SER A 201 -19.25 -7.69 -0.07
N ALA A 202 -19.93 -6.57 0.15
CA ALA A 202 -21.12 -6.51 1.02
C ALA A 202 -22.37 -7.15 0.37
N SER A 203 -22.32 -7.47 -0.92
CA SER A 203 -23.43 -8.03 -1.70
C SER A 203 -23.05 -9.36 -2.36
N SER A 204 -24.01 -10.28 -2.44
CA SER A 204 -23.92 -11.54 -3.20
C SER A 204 -24.01 -11.36 -4.72
N ASP A 205 -24.28 -10.14 -5.19
CA ASP A 205 -24.50 -9.86 -6.62
C ASP A 205 -23.18 -9.76 -7.41
N PRO A 206 -23.01 -10.53 -8.52
CA PRO A 206 -21.80 -10.54 -9.34
C PRO A 206 -21.49 -9.22 -10.05
N ALA A 207 -22.48 -8.33 -10.17
CA ALA A 207 -22.38 -7.02 -10.83
C ALA A 207 -22.00 -5.87 -9.88
N SER A 208 -21.90 -6.16 -8.57
CA SER A 208 -21.47 -5.18 -7.58
C SER A 208 -19.94 -5.03 -7.63
N ASN A 209 -19.47 -3.80 -7.82
CA ASN A 209 -18.08 -3.35 -8.00
C ASN A 209 -17.09 -3.66 -6.84
N THR A 210 -17.27 -4.72 -6.05
CA THR A 210 -16.74 -4.76 -4.68
C THR A 210 -15.90 -5.97 -4.29
N ASN A 211 -15.72 -7.00 -5.13
CA ASN A 211 -14.82 -8.13 -4.82
C ASN A 211 -13.60 -8.19 -5.76
N ILE A 212 -12.69 -7.23 -5.59
CA ILE A 212 -11.43 -7.18 -6.33
C ILE A 212 -10.31 -7.68 -5.42
N LYS A 213 -9.64 -8.74 -5.86
CA LYS A 213 -8.44 -9.30 -5.24
C LYS A 213 -7.25 -8.41 -5.55
N ARG A 214 -6.38 -8.17 -4.58
CA ARG A 214 -5.12 -7.45 -4.75
C ARG A 214 -3.95 -8.33 -4.33
N SER A 215 -2.96 -8.49 -5.19
CA SER A 215 -1.73 -9.21 -4.83
C SER A 215 -0.46 -8.39 -4.99
N LYS A 216 0.58 -8.83 -4.27
CA LYS A 216 1.92 -8.23 -4.26
C LYS A 216 2.98 -9.30 -4.60
N PRO A 217 3.24 -9.63 -5.89
CA PRO A 217 4.22 -10.63 -6.27
C PRO A 217 5.66 -10.28 -5.87
N LEU A 218 5.97 -8.98 -5.76
CA LEU A 218 7.28 -8.47 -5.36
C LEU A 218 7.47 -8.35 -3.84
N LYS A 219 6.54 -8.87 -3.03
CA LYS A 219 6.54 -8.72 -1.56
C LYS A 219 7.86 -9.13 -0.88
N TYR A 220 8.59 -10.09 -1.42
CA TYR A 220 9.86 -10.58 -0.86
C TYR A 220 11.10 -10.15 -1.67
N ALA A 221 10.92 -9.32 -2.70
CA ALA A 221 11.99 -8.79 -3.52
C ALA A 221 12.47 -7.44 -2.97
N TYR A 222 13.78 -7.25 -2.86
CA TYR A 222 14.36 -6.00 -2.35
C TYR A 222 14.30 -4.90 -3.42
N GLU A 223 14.13 -3.65 -3.00
CA GLU A 223 14.15 -2.48 -3.90
C GLU A 223 15.45 -2.44 -4.73
N LYS A 224 16.60 -2.72 -4.12
CA LYS A 224 17.90 -2.78 -4.81
C LYS A 224 17.93 -3.85 -5.90
N GLU A 225 17.31 -5.02 -5.67
CA GLU A 225 17.25 -6.08 -6.67
C GLU A 225 16.35 -5.69 -7.85
N ILE A 226 15.24 -5.02 -7.58
CA ILE A 226 14.34 -4.48 -8.61
C ILE A 226 15.09 -3.47 -9.49
N VAL A 227 15.85 -2.55 -8.89
CA VAL A 227 16.69 -1.59 -9.63
C VAL A 227 17.73 -2.32 -10.48
N LEU A 228 18.43 -3.32 -9.92
CA LEU A 228 19.42 -4.11 -10.64
C LEU A 228 18.80 -4.87 -11.82
N TYR A 229 17.61 -5.44 -11.62
CA TYR A 229 16.87 -6.14 -12.67
C TYR A 229 16.49 -5.18 -13.80
N ALA A 230 15.90 -4.03 -13.47
CA ALA A 230 15.54 -3.00 -14.43
C ALA A 230 16.75 -2.53 -15.25
N HIS A 231 17.87 -2.26 -14.59
CA HIS A 231 19.12 -1.86 -15.24
C HIS A 231 19.67 -2.96 -16.17
N HIS A 232 19.67 -4.22 -15.75
CA HIS A 232 20.23 -5.31 -16.56
C HIS A 232 19.36 -5.71 -17.77
N LYS A 233 18.05 -5.49 -17.67
CA LYS A 233 17.10 -5.66 -18.77
C LYS A 233 16.92 -4.38 -19.61
N ASN A 234 17.57 -3.27 -19.25
CA ASN A 234 17.43 -1.95 -19.88
C ASN A 234 15.95 -1.52 -19.98
N LEU A 235 15.20 -1.66 -18.89
CA LEU A 235 13.79 -1.27 -18.86
C LEU A 235 13.67 0.25 -18.78
N ASP A 236 12.73 0.80 -19.54
CA ASP A 236 12.41 2.23 -19.50
C ASP A 236 11.44 2.53 -18.35
N TYR A 237 11.93 3.28 -17.36
CA TYR A 237 11.16 3.66 -16.20
C TYR A 237 11.46 5.09 -15.79
N PHE A 238 10.44 5.74 -15.22
CA PHE A 238 10.53 7.06 -14.67
C PHE A 238 11.02 6.99 -13.22
N SER A 239 12.07 7.75 -12.89
CA SER A 239 12.77 7.64 -11.61
C SER A 239 12.53 8.81 -10.66
N THR A 240 11.86 9.88 -11.11
CA THR A 240 11.65 11.04 -10.25
C THR A 240 10.63 10.70 -9.15
N GLU A 241 10.85 11.26 -7.96
CA GLU A 241 9.91 11.16 -6.85
C GLU A 241 8.83 12.25 -6.97
N CYS A 242 7.64 11.98 -6.43
CA CYS A 242 6.55 12.95 -6.44
C CYS A 242 6.93 14.20 -5.64
N ILE A 243 6.68 15.39 -6.22
CA ILE A 243 6.95 16.71 -5.63
C ILE A 243 6.30 16.93 -4.25
N TYR A 244 5.24 16.18 -3.95
CA TYR A 244 4.48 16.26 -2.70
C TYR A 244 4.85 15.17 -1.67
N SER A 245 5.70 14.21 -2.04
CA SER A 245 6.14 13.11 -1.17
C SER A 245 7.13 13.48 -0.05
N PRO A 246 8.02 14.50 -0.15
CA PRO A 246 9.08 14.71 0.84
C PRO A 246 8.62 14.96 2.28
N GLU A 247 7.43 15.54 2.47
CA GLU A 247 6.90 15.84 3.82
C GLU A 247 6.24 14.62 4.50
N ALA A 248 6.22 13.45 3.85
CA ALA A 248 5.55 12.26 4.38
C ALA A 248 6.38 11.55 5.45
N PHE A 249 5.73 11.14 6.55
CA PHE A 249 6.32 10.35 7.65
C PHE A 249 7.05 9.08 7.19
N ARG A 250 6.65 8.52 6.03
CA ARG A 250 7.28 7.35 5.43
C ARG A 250 8.78 7.55 5.15
N GLY A 251 9.24 8.79 4.91
CA GLY A 251 10.67 9.09 4.72
C GLY A 251 11.53 8.72 5.93
N SER A 252 11.04 8.97 7.15
CA SER A 252 11.75 8.61 8.39
C SER A 252 11.82 7.10 8.60
N ALA A 253 10.73 6.38 8.32
CA ALA A 253 10.71 4.92 8.38
C ALA A 253 11.68 4.29 7.37
N ARG A 254 11.70 4.81 6.14
CA ARG A 254 12.64 4.40 5.09
C ARG A 254 14.10 4.59 5.51
N ALA A 255 14.44 5.73 6.11
CA ALA A 255 15.79 5.99 6.59
C ALA A 255 16.21 4.99 7.68
N LEU A 256 15.31 4.66 8.61
CA LEU A 256 15.57 3.68 9.66
C LEU A 256 15.79 2.27 9.08
N ILE A 257 14.93 1.81 8.16
CA ILE A 257 15.07 0.51 7.51
C ILE A 257 16.40 0.42 6.74
N LYS A 258 16.78 1.47 6.00
CA LYS A 258 18.07 1.52 5.29
C LYS A 258 19.28 1.45 6.24
N ASN A 259 19.18 2.06 7.42
CA ASN A 259 20.22 1.95 8.44
C ASN A 259 20.31 0.53 9.04
N LEU A 260 19.17 -0.14 9.25
CA LEU A 260 19.13 -1.53 9.71
C LEU A 260 19.71 -2.50 8.66
N GLU A 261 19.39 -2.28 7.38
CA GLU A 261 19.90 -3.08 6.26
C GLU A 261 21.43 -3.02 6.17
N ARG A 262 22.04 -1.85 6.44
CA ARG A 262 23.51 -1.68 6.47
C ARG A 262 24.18 -2.54 7.55
N VAL A 263 23.53 -2.73 8.69
CA VAL A 263 24.04 -3.56 9.79
C VAL A 263 23.80 -5.05 9.47
N ARG A 264 22.60 -5.38 9.01
CA ARG A 264 22.19 -6.76 8.70
C ARG A 264 21.38 -6.78 7.40
N PRO A 265 21.89 -7.39 6.31
CA PRO A 265 21.20 -7.38 5.03
C PRO A 265 19.83 -8.08 5.03
N SER A 266 19.65 -9.08 5.89
CA SER A 266 18.36 -9.78 6.06
C SER A 266 17.31 -8.97 6.84
N ALA A 267 17.66 -7.81 7.41
CA ALA A 267 16.79 -7.07 8.32
C ALA A 267 15.43 -6.71 7.69
N ILE A 268 15.38 -6.39 6.40
CA ILE A 268 14.13 -6.08 5.68
C ILE A 268 13.17 -7.27 5.73
N LEU A 269 13.64 -8.46 5.31
CA LEU A 269 12.83 -9.67 5.34
C LEU A 269 12.50 -10.14 6.76
N ASP A 270 13.42 -9.96 7.70
CA ASP A 270 13.20 -10.28 9.12
C ASP A 270 12.09 -9.40 9.71
N VAL A 271 12.01 -8.11 9.33
CA VAL A 271 10.93 -7.19 9.71
C VAL A 271 9.60 -7.61 9.08
N VAL A 272 9.60 -7.96 7.78
CA VAL A 272 8.39 -8.46 7.09
C VAL A 272 7.88 -9.72 7.77
N ARG A 273 8.75 -10.70 8.03
CA ARG A 273 8.42 -11.95 8.72
C ARG A 273 7.91 -11.71 10.14
N SER A 274 8.55 -10.81 10.89
CA SER A 274 8.08 -10.41 12.22
C SER A 274 6.67 -9.80 12.15
N GLY A 275 6.40 -8.99 11.12
CA GLY A 275 5.07 -8.48 10.84
C GLY A 275 4.04 -9.58 10.56
N GLU A 276 4.40 -10.59 9.77
CA GLU A 276 3.55 -11.75 9.47
C GLU A 276 3.27 -12.60 10.71
N ASP A 277 4.26 -12.80 11.58
CA ASP A 277 4.08 -13.59 12.80
C ASP A 277 3.28 -12.81 13.86
N MET A 278 3.53 -11.51 14.01
CA MET A 278 2.70 -10.64 14.85
C MET A 278 1.24 -10.60 14.36
N ALA A 279 1.02 -10.57 13.04
CA ALA A 279 -0.31 -10.56 12.45
C ALA A 279 -1.18 -11.78 12.85
N LYS A 280 -0.57 -12.96 12.97
CA LYS A 280 -1.25 -14.19 13.42
C LYS A 280 -1.66 -14.14 14.89
N LEU A 281 -0.95 -13.33 15.69
CA LEU A 281 -1.21 -13.19 17.12
C LEU A 281 -2.27 -12.14 17.45
N VAL A 282 -2.67 -11.29 16.49
CA VAL A 282 -3.69 -10.26 16.70
C VAL A 282 -5.08 -10.89 16.67
N PRO A 283 -5.84 -10.89 17.77
CA PRO A 283 -7.18 -11.48 17.78
C PRO A 283 -8.11 -10.74 16.80
N GLY A 284 -8.74 -11.51 15.89
CA GLY A 284 -9.62 -10.99 14.85
C GLY A 284 -9.08 -11.11 13.42
N SER A 285 -7.84 -11.59 13.22
CA SER A 285 -7.28 -11.85 11.89
C SER A 285 -7.65 -13.22 11.30
N ASP A 286 -7.89 -14.25 12.12
CA ASP A 286 -8.06 -15.63 11.64
C ASP A 286 -9.15 -16.42 12.39
N GLU A 287 -10.42 -16.11 12.15
CA GLU A 287 -11.44 -17.17 12.07
C GLU A 287 -11.83 -17.30 10.59
N GLY A 288 -11.12 -18.17 9.86
CA GLY A 288 -11.60 -18.68 8.57
C GLY A 288 -10.65 -18.57 7.38
N CYS A 289 -9.51 -19.26 7.40
CA CYS A 289 -8.86 -19.74 6.15
C CYS A 289 -8.19 -21.12 6.35
N GLY A 290 -8.94 -22.04 6.97
CA GLY A 290 -8.82 -23.47 6.72
C GLY A 290 -9.95 -23.85 5.77
N GLY A 291 -9.69 -24.73 4.80
CA GLY A 291 -10.58 -24.98 3.66
C GLY A 291 -12.05 -25.26 3.96
N ALA A 292 -12.85 -25.08 2.91
CA ALA A 292 -14.30 -25.22 2.80
C ALA A 292 -15.12 -23.95 3.09
N CYS A 293 -15.88 -23.57 2.06
CA CYS A 293 -16.85 -22.48 2.04
C CYS A 293 -17.83 -22.57 3.23
N ALA A 294 -17.79 -21.59 4.13
CA ALA A 294 -18.94 -21.23 4.96
C ALA A 294 -18.80 -19.77 5.44
N SER A 295 -19.87 -19.03 5.21
CA SER A 295 -20.12 -17.62 5.51
C SER A 295 -19.79 -17.18 6.94
N SER A 296 -18.79 -16.32 7.12
CA SER A 296 -18.79 -15.13 7.99
C SER A 296 -17.41 -14.45 8.02
N MET A 297 -17.34 -13.15 7.71
CA MET A 297 -16.09 -12.43 7.42
C MET A 297 -15.72 -11.37 8.47
N PRO A 298 -14.42 -11.10 8.72
CA PRO A 298 -13.95 -9.92 9.44
C PRO A 298 -13.63 -8.74 8.50
N VAL A 299 -13.54 -7.55 9.12
CA VAL A 299 -13.82 -6.20 8.59
C VAL A 299 -12.66 -5.56 7.80
N ALA A 300 -12.98 -4.79 6.75
CA ALA A 300 -12.08 -3.79 6.19
C ALA A 300 -12.28 -2.43 6.88
N GLU A 301 -11.30 -2.00 7.67
CA GLU A 301 -11.22 -0.64 8.19
C GLU A 301 -10.15 0.20 7.49
N GLU A 302 -10.49 1.47 7.31
CA GLU A 302 -9.83 2.49 6.51
C GLU A 302 -8.37 2.75 6.91
N GLU A 303 -7.51 2.99 5.92
CA GLU A 303 -6.14 3.48 6.14
C GLU A 303 -6.18 4.90 6.69
N GLU A 304 -5.89 5.09 7.97
CA GLU A 304 -5.49 6.39 8.48
C GLU A 304 -3.97 6.55 8.34
N GLY A 305 -3.59 7.40 7.40
CA GLY A 305 -2.43 8.26 7.60
C GLY A 305 -2.96 9.67 7.74
N GLY A 306 -3.26 10.16 8.94
CA GLY A 306 -3.70 11.55 9.12
C GLY A 306 -3.77 11.91 10.59
N CYS A 307 -3.00 12.91 11.00
CA CYS A 307 -3.15 13.50 12.32
C CYS A 307 -4.47 14.30 12.36
N GLY A 308 -5.29 14.09 13.40
CA GLY A 308 -6.56 14.79 13.50
C GLY A 308 -7.42 14.40 14.70
N SER A 309 -7.07 14.98 15.85
CA SER A 309 -7.99 15.41 16.92
C SER A 309 -8.75 14.35 17.74
N ALA A 310 -8.09 13.86 18.79
CA ALA A 310 -8.77 13.66 20.08
C ALA A 310 -8.62 14.95 20.91
N GLN A 311 -9.72 15.44 21.49
CA GLN A 311 -9.74 16.59 22.38
C GLN A 311 -8.86 16.36 23.62
N GLY A 312 -7.59 16.73 23.52
CA GLY A 312 -6.72 16.98 24.65
C GLY A 312 -6.48 18.48 24.73
N ARG A 313 -7.13 19.15 25.67
CA ARG A 313 -6.64 20.46 26.14
C ARG A 313 -5.32 20.19 26.87
N SER A 314 -4.19 20.21 26.16
CA SER A 314 -2.91 20.45 26.79
C SER A 314 -2.57 21.92 26.62
N THR A 315 -2.26 22.58 27.73
CA THR A 315 -1.71 23.93 27.76
C THR A 315 -0.33 23.87 27.09
N GLY A 316 -0.18 24.59 25.97
CA GLY A 316 1.08 24.64 25.22
C GLY A 316 2.24 25.04 26.13
N GLY A 317 3.27 24.20 26.20
CA GLY A 317 4.46 24.40 27.02
C GLY A 317 5.16 23.10 27.45
N GLU A 318 4.42 21.98 27.51
CA GLU A 318 4.91 20.72 28.07
C GLU A 318 6.07 20.09 27.27
N MET A 319 6.06 20.24 25.93
CA MET A 319 7.17 19.75 25.10
C MET A 319 8.46 20.56 25.32
N ALA A 320 8.33 21.87 25.49
CA ALA A 320 9.48 22.75 25.75
C ALA A 320 10.07 22.52 27.15
N SER A 321 9.23 22.20 28.15
CA SER A 321 9.73 21.82 29.48
C SER A 321 10.46 20.49 29.47
N VAL A 322 9.96 19.51 28.71
CA VAL A 322 10.63 18.20 28.59
C VAL A 322 11.96 18.33 27.83
N GLU A 323 12.01 19.16 26.80
CA GLU A 323 13.23 19.43 26.04
C GLU A 323 14.29 20.20 26.86
N ALA A 324 13.86 21.14 27.70
CA ALA A 324 14.74 21.81 28.66
C ALA A 324 15.28 20.85 29.74
N GLN A 325 14.45 19.92 30.20
CA GLN A 325 14.82 18.92 31.20
C GLN A 325 15.79 17.86 30.63
N LEU A 326 15.62 17.48 29.36
CA LEU A 326 16.57 16.62 28.65
C LEU A 326 17.93 17.30 28.46
N ARG A 327 17.94 18.59 28.09
CA ARG A 327 19.20 19.37 27.99
C ARG A 327 19.89 19.52 29.34
N GLN A 328 19.14 19.68 30.43
CA GLN A 328 19.72 19.70 31.78
C GLN A 328 20.32 18.35 32.16
N ASN A 329 19.67 17.24 31.79
CA ASN A 329 20.18 15.90 32.05
C ASN A 329 21.43 15.60 31.20
N GLU A 330 21.47 16.01 29.92
CA GLU A 330 22.66 15.88 29.06
C GLU A 330 23.84 16.72 29.59
N ALA A 331 23.58 17.96 30.02
CA ALA A 331 24.61 18.81 30.64
C ALA A 331 25.12 18.27 31.98
N ALA A 332 24.28 17.52 32.73
CA ALA A 332 24.70 16.85 33.96
C ALA A 332 25.57 15.61 33.70
N VAL A 333 25.32 14.90 32.59
CA VAL A 333 26.15 13.78 32.12
C VAL A 333 27.54 14.26 31.68
N ASP A 334 27.61 15.37 30.93
CA ASP A 334 28.88 15.97 30.50
C ASP A 334 29.71 16.52 31.68
N GLY A 335 29.08 16.77 32.83
CA GLY A 335 29.70 17.28 34.05
C GLY A 335 30.32 16.23 34.98
N ASN A 336 30.30 14.93 34.64
CA ASN A 336 30.82 13.84 35.48
C ASN A 336 30.33 13.87 36.96
N LEU A 337 29.09 14.34 37.18
CA LEU A 337 28.44 14.35 38.50
C LEU A 337 27.43 13.19 38.56
N GLU A 338 27.92 11.96 38.44
CA GLU A 338 27.13 10.77 38.75
C GLU A 338 27.02 10.65 40.28
N THR A 339 25.82 10.81 40.82
CA THR A 339 25.54 10.35 42.19
C THR A 339 25.06 8.91 42.10
N GLU A 340 25.94 7.98 42.46
CA GLU A 340 25.56 6.58 42.69
C GLU A 340 24.44 6.51 43.73
N ILE A 341 23.26 6.05 43.33
CA ILE A 341 22.23 5.65 44.27
C ILE A 341 22.67 4.31 44.84
N THR A 342 23.38 4.34 45.97
CA THR A 342 23.71 3.15 46.74
C THR A 342 22.41 2.55 47.30
N ILE A 343 21.90 1.50 46.67
CA ILE A 343 20.79 0.72 47.22
C ILE A 343 21.31 0.04 48.48
N LYS A 344 20.85 0.48 49.65
CA LYS A 344 21.16 -0.17 50.94
C LYS A 344 20.73 -1.63 50.87
N SER A 345 21.69 -2.54 51.03
CA SER A 345 21.48 -3.97 51.25
C SER A 345 20.49 -4.18 52.41
N VAL A 346 19.30 -4.70 52.11
CA VAL A 346 18.36 -5.15 53.13
C VAL A 346 18.68 -6.60 53.48
N ASN A 347 19.10 -6.79 54.73
CA ASN A 347 19.38 -8.09 55.33
C ASN A 347 18.23 -9.09 55.15
N SER A 348 18.60 -10.28 54.71
CA SER A 348 17.84 -11.51 54.83
C SER A 348 17.60 -11.86 56.31
N ASN A 349 16.40 -11.61 56.79
CA ASN A 349 15.66 -12.41 57.79
C ASN A 349 14.53 -11.55 58.38
N GLY A 350 13.35 -11.69 57.79
CA GLY A 350 12.14 -11.03 58.26
C GLY A 350 10.96 -11.50 57.44
N ALA A 351 10.34 -12.61 57.86
CA ALA A 351 9.06 -13.04 57.32
C ALA A 351 8.02 -11.95 57.58
N VAL A 352 7.45 -11.39 56.51
CA VAL A 352 6.29 -10.50 56.58
C VAL A 352 5.07 -11.29 56.09
N PRO A 353 3.98 -11.37 56.86
CA PRO A 353 2.91 -12.33 56.63
C PRO A 353 2.08 -11.95 55.40
N LEU A 354 1.76 -12.95 54.56
CA LEU A 354 0.75 -12.78 53.51
C LEU A 354 -0.63 -12.57 54.16
N ALA A 355 -1.16 -11.36 54.01
CA ALA A 355 -2.54 -11.07 54.33
C ALA A 355 -3.46 -11.89 53.41
N ASN A 356 -4.12 -12.88 54.00
CA ASN A 356 -5.12 -13.73 53.35
C ASN A 356 -6.42 -12.93 53.16
N GLY A 357 -6.38 -11.94 52.25
CA GLY A 357 -7.54 -11.21 51.79
C GLY A 357 -8.14 -11.90 50.57
N LYS A 358 -9.29 -12.56 50.73
CA LYS A 358 -10.15 -13.01 49.62
C LYS A 358 -10.59 -11.79 48.79
N LYS A 359 -9.75 -11.31 47.89
CA LYS A 359 -10.15 -10.41 46.79
C LYS A 359 -10.51 -11.29 45.61
N ALA A 360 -11.80 -11.36 45.31
CA ALA A 360 -12.33 -11.98 44.11
C ALA A 360 -11.54 -11.49 42.90
N LYS A 361 -10.97 -12.43 42.12
CA LYS A 361 -10.42 -12.16 40.79
C LYS A 361 -11.54 -11.53 39.96
N LYS A 362 -11.56 -10.21 39.82
CA LYS A 362 -12.28 -9.59 38.71
C LYS A 362 -11.53 -10.02 37.46
N GLY A 363 -12.06 -11.01 36.76
CA GLY A 363 -11.54 -11.45 35.48
C GLY A 363 -11.41 -10.24 34.57
N PHE A 364 -10.24 -10.09 33.94
CA PHE A 364 -10.10 -9.22 32.79
C PHE A 364 -10.97 -9.80 31.69
N THR A 365 -12.22 -9.34 31.59
CA THR A 365 -13.05 -9.60 30.43
C THR A 365 -12.46 -8.80 29.29
N PRO A 366 -11.90 -9.41 28.23
CA PRO A 366 -11.50 -8.66 27.06
C PRO A 366 -12.73 -7.88 26.58
N ARG A 367 -12.59 -6.55 26.44
CA ARG A 367 -13.61 -5.74 25.77
C ARG A 367 -13.82 -6.40 24.41
N LYS A 368 -15.00 -6.98 24.18
CA LYS A 368 -15.41 -7.42 22.84
C LYS A 368 -15.37 -6.18 21.97
N THR A 369 -14.32 -6.04 21.15
CA THR A 369 -14.32 -5.12 20.03
C THR A 369 -15.52 -5.50 19.17
N ALA A 370 -16.49 -4.59 19.07
CA ALA A 370 -17.65 -4.80 18.22
C ALA A 370 -17.14 -5.07 16.81
N LYS A 371 -17.44 -6.25 16.25
CA LYS A 371 -17.13 -6.56 14.85
C LYS A 371 -17.87 -5.53 13.99
N GLN A 372 -17.15 -4.58 13.40
CA GLN A 372 -17.74 -3.61 12.49
C GLN A 372 -18.32 -4.36 11.27
N VAL A 373 -19.57 -4.09 10.92
CA VAL A 373 -20.21 -4.72 9.75
C VAL A 373 -19.88 -3.89 8.52
N MET A 374 -19.43 -4.54 7.45
CA MET A 374 -19.16 -3.86 6.18
C MET A 374 -20.46 -3.60 5.42
N GLY A 375 -20.66 -2.35 4.99
CA GLY A 375 -21.79 -1.93 4.18
C GLY A 375 -21.35 -1.24 2.89
N GLN A 376 -22.32 -0.69 2.17
CA GLN A 376 -22.09 0.14 1.00
C GLN A 376 -22.25 1.62 1.38
N CYS A 377 -21.34 2.46 0.91
CA CYS A 377 -21.40 3.89 1.07
C CYS A 377 -22.66 4.45 0.41
N LYS A 378 -23.50 5.15 1.17
CA LYS A 378 -24.76 5.74 0.68
C LYS A 378 -24.59 6.70 -0.49
N LYS A 379 -23.40 7.31 -0.65
CA LYS A 379 -23.10 8.31 -1.71
C LYS A 379 -22.57 7.75 -3.01
N CYS A 380 -21.75 6.70 -2.98
CA CYS A 380 -21.06 6.20 -4.17
C CYS A 380 -21.12 4.68 -4.34
N GLY A 381 -21.83 3.98 -3.44
CA GLY A 381 -21.94 2.51 -3.45
C GLY A 381 -20.65 1.76 -3.11
N TYR A 382 -19.53 2.46 -2.88
CA TYR A 382 -18.25 1.84 -2.55
C TYR A 382 -18.27 1.21 -1.15
N LEU A 383 -17.51 0.13 -0.96
CA LEU A 383 -17.44 -0.59 0.31
C LEU A 383 -16.92 0.32 1.44
N SER A 384 -17.63 0.34 2.57
CA SER A 384 -17.20 1.08 3.77
C SER A 384 -17.73 0.42 5.03
N SER A 385 -16.97 0.53 6.13
CA SER A 385 -17.46 0.18 7.47
C SER A 385 -18.32 1.28 8.10
N GLN A 386 -18.37 2.45 7.47
CA GLN A 386 -19.21 3.58 7.87
C GLN A 386 -20.32 3.82 6.82
N GLU A 387 -21.30 4.67 7.15
CA GLU A 387 -22.39 5.01 6.21
C GLU A 387 -21.89 5.72 4.93
N VAL A 388 -20.78 6.45 5.05
CA VAL A 388 -20.15 7.21 3.97
C VAL A 388 -18.67 6.86 3.97
N CYS A 389 -18.13 6.46 2.81
CA CYS A 389 -16.73 6.06 2.71
C CYS A 389 -15.78 7.26 2.89
N LYS A 390 -14.54 6.99 3.33
CA LYS A 390 -13.50 8.01 3.51
C LYS A 390 -13.34 8.94 2.30
N ALA A 391 -13.34 8.42 1.08
CA ALA A 391 -13.20 9.27 -0.10
C ALA A 391 -14.35 10.28 -0.23
N CYS A 392 -15.59 9.85 0.02
CA CYS A 392 -16.73 10.76 0.01
C CYS A 392 -16.65 11.80 1.13
N VAL A 393 -16.21 11.41 2.33
CA VAL A 393 -15.98 12.36 3.44
C VAL A 393 -14.92 13.40 3.07
N LEU A 394 -13.81 12.96 2.47
CA LEU A 394 -12.73 13.84 2.00
C LEU A 394 -13.21 14.77 0.88
N LEU A 395 -13.97 14.25 -0.09
CA LEU A 395 -14.55 15.03 -1.19
C LEU A 395 -15.56 16.07 -0.70
N GLU A 396 -16.35 15.75 0.32
CA GLU A 396 -17.23 16.73 0.95
C GLU A 396 -16.46 17.86 1.62
N GLY A 397 -15.34 17.54 2.29
CA GLY A 397 -14.44 18.54 2.84
C GLY A 397 -13.93 19.51 1.78
N LEU A 398 -13.46 18.97 0.65
CA LEU A 398 -12.98 19.75 -0.49
C LEU A 398 -14.10 20.60 -1.12
N ASN A 399 -15.27 20.00 -1.37
CA ASN A 399 -16.38 20.70 -2.00
C ASN A 399 -16.99 21.80 -1.13
N LYS A 400 -16.96 21.66 0.21
CA LYS A 400 -17.39 22.73 1.14
C LYS A 400 -16.50 23.96 1.07
N ALA A 401 -15.21 23.76 0.82
CA ALA A 401 -14.23 24.83 0.73
C ALA A 401 -14.09 25.40 -0.70
N ARG A 402 -14.86 24.93 -1.70
CA ARG A 402 -14.92 25.60 -3.01
C ARG A 402 -15.64 26.94 -2.83
N PRO A 403 -15.07 28.05 -3.33
CA PRO A 403 -15.81 29.31 -3.38
C PRO A 403 -17.04 29.10 -4.25
N LYS A 404 -18.24 29.33 -3.66
CA LYS A 404 -19.51 29.29 -4.39
C LYS A 404 -19.64 30.56 -5.23
N ASN A 405 -18.79 30.72 -6.25
CA ASN A 405 -19.06 31.69 -7.30
C ASN A 405 -20.13 31.07 -8.19
N LYS A 406 -21.40 31.28 -7.83
CA LYS A 406 -22.50 31.19 -8.79
C LYS A 406 -22.28 32.30 -9.82
N ILE A 407 -21.61 31.97 -10.91
CA ILE A 407 -21.85 32.66 -12.17
C ILE A 407 -22.85 31.77 -12.89
N GLU A 408 -24.11 32.17 -12.88
CA GLU A 408 -25.12 31.60 -13.78
C GLU A 408 -24.69 31.99 -15.19
N VAL A 409 -23.88 31.15 -15.83
CA VAL A 409 -23.79 31.14 -17.29
C VAL A 409 -24.88 30.17 -17.72
N GLY A 410 -26.03 30.72 -18.09
CA GLY A 410 -27.11 29.98 -18.71
C GLY A 410 -26.59 29.32 -19.98
N TYR A 411 -26.39 28.01 -19.93
CA TYR A 411 -26.38 27.18 -21.11
C TYR A 411 -27.72 26.44 -21.11
N GLU A 412 -28.64 26.91 -21.95
CA GLU A 412 -29.80 26.10 -22.33
C GLU A 412 -29.26 24.87 -23.06
N VAL A 413 -29.27 23.73 -22.38
CA VAL A 413 -29.11 22.43 -23.02
C VAL A 413 -30.47 22.10 -23.61
N GLN A 414 -30.62 22.25 -24.92
CA GLN A 414 -31.73 21.62 -25.63
C GLN A 414 -31.57 20.10 -25.51
N ASP A 415 -32.45 19.48 -24.74
CA ASP A 415 -32.67 18.04 -24.75
C ASP A 415 -33.13 17.61 -26.14
N VAL A 416 -32.18 17.21 -27.00
CA VAL A 416 -32.52 16.44 -28.20
C VAL A 416 -32.63 14.98 -27.77
N SER A 417 -33.87 14.57 -27.47
CA SER A 417 -34.23 13.18 -27.19
C SER A 417 -33.83 12.27 -28.35
N LEU A 418 -33.03 11.25 -28.06
CA LEU A 418 -32.53 10.21 -28.98
C LEU A 418 -33.60 9.27 -29.57
N ASN A 419 -34.88 9.67 -29.59
CA ASN A 419 -35.98 8.85 -30.08
C ASN A 419 -36.53 9.27 -31.46
N SER A 420 -36.06 10.36 -32.07
CA SER A 420 -36.57 10.80 -33.39
C SER A 420 -35.80 10.27 -34.60
N VAL A 421 -34.58 9.75 -34.41
CA VAL A 421 -33.73 9.32 -35.54
C VAL A 421 -34.06 7.89 -36.00
N ARG A 422 -34.93 7.17 -35.28
CA ARG A 422 -35.30 5.80 -35.62
C ARG A 422 -36.53 5.70 -36.53
N ASP A 423 -37.39 6.72 -36.52
CA ASP A 423 -38.63 6.75 -37.31
C ASP A 423 -38.44 7.32 -38.74
N GLU A 424 -37.37 8.10 -38.99
CA GLU A 424 -37.10 8.65 -40.33
C GLU A 424 -36.30 7.71 -41.26
N LEU A 425 -35.74 6.62 -40.73
CA LEU A 425 -34.99 5.63 -41.52
C LEU A 425 -35.82 4.44 -42.01
N GLU A 426 -37.03 4.23 -41.46
CA GLU A 426 -37.96 3.18 -41.93
C GLU A 426 -38.95 3.68 -43.00
N ALA A 427 -39.04 4.99 -43.24
CA ALA A 427 -39.95 5.56 -44.25
C ALA A 427 -39.38 5.61 -45.68
N THR A 428 -38.09 5.26 -45.88
CA THR A 428 -37.39 5.44 -47.17
C THR A 428 -37.07 4.12 -47.88
N THR A 429 -37.65 2.99 -47.46
CA THR A 429 -37.39 1.67 -48.07
C THR A 429 -38.62 0.93 -48.61
N ILE A 430 -39.72 1.64 -48.86
CA ILE A 430 -40.81 1.12 -49.70
C ILE A 430 -41.22 2.22 -50.70
N GLY A 431 -40.71 2.08 -51.92
CA GLY A 431 -41.00 2.93 -53.08
C GLY A 431 -40.33 2.35 -54.31
#